data_AF-A0A2V7A2L1-F1
#
_entry.id   AF-A0A2V7A2L1-F1
#
_cell.length_a   1.000
_cell.length_b   1.000
_cell.length_c   1.000
_cell.angle_alpha   90.00
_cell.angle_beta   90.00
_cell.angle_gamma   90.00
#
_symmetry.space_group_name_H-M   'P 1'
#
loop_
_entity.id
_entity.type
_entity.pdbx_description
1 polymer ?
#
loop_
_entity_poly.entity_id
_entity_poly.type
_entity_poly.pdbx_seq_one_letter_code
_entity_poly.pdbx_strand_id
1 'polypeptide(L)'
;MTVTYAAATAPTVTITTPTASPTYSTNISSLTLRGTASGATQVMWASNRGGNGIATGTTSWTASGIVLQPGVNLLFVIALDAAGHTTTVTVTVTYTP
;
A
#
# COMPACT_ATOMS: atom_id res chain seq x y z
N MET A 1 -10.61 1.36 -40.68
CA MET A 1 -10.90 0.74 -39.37
C MET A 1 -10.34 1.67 -38.32
N THR A 2 -11.20 2.32 -37.54
CA THR A 2 -10.75 3.19 -36.44
C THR A 2 -10.42 2.28 -35.26
N VAL A 3 -9.15 2.19 -34.88
CA VAL A 3 -8.75 1.47 -33.67
C VAL A 3 -9.11 2.35 -32.48
N THR A 4 -10.22 2.05 -31.82
CA THR A 4 -10.60 2.70 -30.58
C THR A 4 -9.70 2.17 -29.47
N TYR A 5 -8.68 2.94 -29.07
CA TYR A 5 -7.95 2.66 -27.84
C TYR A 5 -8.87 2.98 -26.66
N ALA A 6 -9.26 1.96 -25.89
CA ALA A 6 -9.89 2.20 -24.59
C ALA A 6 -8.83 2.81 -23.66
N ALA A 7 -9.09 4.00 -23.12
CA ALA A 7 -8.25 4.58 -22.08
C ALA A 7 -8.33 3.68 -20.84
N ALA A 8 -7.19 3.12 -20.43
CA ALA A 8 -7.12 2.32 -19.21
C ALA A 8 -7.16 3.27 -18.00
N THR A 9 -8.12 3.03 -17.09
CA THR A 9 -8.23 3.78 -15.84
C THR A 9 -7.20 3.25 -14.85
N ALA A 10 -6.38 4.14 -14.29
CA ALA A 10 -5.42 3.78 -13.25
C ALA A 10 -6.10 3.08 -12.05
N PRO A 11 -5.41 2.14 -11.38
CA PRO A 11 -5.98 1.44 -10.24
C PRO A 11 -6.19 2.40 -9.07
N THR A 12 -7.07 2.06 -8.14
CA THR A 12 -7.19 2.77 -6.85
C THR A 12 -6.72 1.88 -5.72
N VAL A 13 -6.22 2.48 -4.64
CA VAL A 13 -5.82 1.77 -3.43
C VAL A 13 -6.09 2.66 -2.21
N THR A 14 -6.54 2.06 -1.12
CA THR A 14 -6.79 2.73 0.16
C THR A 14 -6.34 1.86 1.30
N ILE A 15 -5.88 2.47 2.39
CA ILE A 15 -5.50 1.79 3.63
C ILE A 15 -6.66 1.97 4.63
N THR A 16 -7.12 0.88 5.23
CA THR A 16 -8.22 0.90 6.22
C THR A 16 -7.78 0.42 7.59
N THR A 17 -6.67 -0.33 7.67
CA THR A 17 -6.07 -0.80 8.93
C THR A 17 -4.56 -0.54 8.88
N PRO A 18 -3.95 0.00 9.94
CA PRO A 18 -4.53 0.31 11.27
C PRO A 18 -5.35 1.60 11.31
N THR A 19 -5.27 2.43 10.28
CA THR A 19 -5.97 3.71 10.21
C THR A 19 -6.23 4.09 8.76
N ALA A 20 -7.28 4.89 8.53
CA ALA A 20 -7.51 5.60 7.27
C ALA A 20 -6.81 6.98 7.24
N SER A 21 -6.32 7.45 8.40
CA SER A 21 -5.57 8.71 8.50
C SER A 21 -4.18 8.57 7.88
N PRO A 22 -3.60 9.67 7.37
CA PRO A 22 -2.25 9.66 6.79
C PRO A 22 -1.15 9.39 7.84
N THR A 23 -1.48 9.45 9.13
CA THR A 23 -0.56 9.26 10.25
C THR A 23 -1.10 8.23 11.24
N TYR A 24 -0.20 7.40 11.78
CA TYR A 24 -0.49 6.39 12.81
C TYR A 24 0.65 6.34 13.84
N SER A 25 0.33 6.15 15.11
CA SER A 25 1.33 5.93 16.17
C SER A 25 1.12 4.58 16.81
N THR A 26 2.20 3.88 17.12
CA THR A 26 2.16 2.56 17.75
C THR A 26 3.37 2.31 18.63
N ASN A 27 3.22 1.42 19.61
CA ASN A 27 4.31 0.87 20.43
C ASN A 27 4.65 -0.57 20.04
N ILE A 28 4.15 -1.07 18.91
CA ILE A 28 4.39 -2.42 18.40
C ILE A 28 5.38 -2.34 17.23
N SER A 29 6.45 -3.13 17.28
CA SER A 29 7.52 -3.14 16.26
C SER A 29 7.15 -3.85 14.96
N SER A 30 6.04 -4.57 14.92
CA SER A 30 5.53 -5.29 13.74
C SER A 30 4.13 -4.82 13.40
N LEU A 31 3.95 -4.35 12.16
CA LEU A 31 2.69 -3.81 11.67
C LEU A 31 2.07 -4.71 10.60
N THR A 32 0.74 -4.76 10.59
CA THR A 32 -0.05 -5.28 9.48
C THR A 32 -0.89 -4.17 8.89
N LEU A 33 -0.72 -3.91 7.59
CA LEU A 33 -1.58 -3.02 6.82
C LEU A 33 -2.66 -3.84 6.12
N ARG A 34 -3.88 -3.30 6.09
CA ARG A 34 -4.97 -3.83 5.27
C ARG A 34 -5.69 -2.69 4.57
N GLY A 35 -6.34 -3.03 3.47
CA GLY A 35 -7.07 -2.06 2.70
C GLY A 35 -7.82 -2.66 1.54
N THR A 36 -8.32 -1.77 0.69
CA THR A 36 -8.99 -2.14 -0.55
C THR A 36 -8.28 -1.53 -1.75
N ALA A 37 -8.43 -2.16 -2.90
CA ALA A 37 -7.99 -1.65 -4.19
C ALA A 37 -9.00 -2.03 -5.28
N SER A 38 -9.02 -1.26 -6.36
CA SER A 38 -9.88 -1.51 -7.53
C SER A 38 -9.04 -1.37 -8.79
N GLY A 39 -9.25 -2.26 -9.76
CA GLY A 39 -8.47 -2.31 -11.00
C GLY A 39 -7.01 -2.78 -10.82
N ALA A 40 -6.62 -3.18 -9.60
CA ALA A 40 -5.26 -3.67 -9.33
C ALA A 40 -5.12 -5.18 -9.65
N THR A 41 -4.03 -5.55 -10.30
CA THR A 41 -3.57 -6.94 -10.47
C THR A 41 -2.49 -7.32 -9.46
N GLN A 42 -1.83 -6.32 -8.85
CA GLN A 42 -0.86 -6.51 -7.79
C GLN A 42 -0.90 -5.35 -6.81
N VAL A 43 -0.74 -5.65 -5.52
CA VAL A 43 -0.53 -4.65 -4.47
C VAL A 43 0.82 -4.92 -3.81
N MET A 44 1.66 -3.91 -3.73
CA MET A 44 3.01 -3.96 -3.15
C MET A 44 3.11 -2.95 -2.02
N TRP A 45 4.10 -3.14 -1.16
CA TRP A 45 4.46 -2.16 -0.15
C TRP A 45 5.97 -1.98 -0.03
N ALA A 46 6.38 -0.80 0.41
CA ALA A 46 7.76 -0.46 0.70
C ALA A 46 7.84 0.46 1.92
N SER A 47 8.99 0.47 2.58
CA SER A 47 9.31 1.30 3.74
C SER A 47 10.59 2.09 3.45
N ASN A 48 10.61 3.37 3.85
CA ASN A 48 11.85 4.16 3.80
C ASN A 48 12.95 3.64 4.76
N ARG A 49 12.62 2.65 5.59
CA ARG A 49 13.55 1.95 6.49
C ARG A 49 14.05 0.60 5.94
N GLY A 50 13.81 0.31 4.65
CA GLY A 50 14.44 -0.81 3.93
C GLY A 50 13.57 -2.09 3.81
N GLY A 51 12.37 -2.13 4.37
CA GLY A 51 11.43 -3.24 4.18
C GLY A 51 10.57 -3.08 2.92
N ASN A 52 10.25 -4.17 2.23
CA ASN A 52 9.32 -4.18 1.10
C ASN A 52 8.68 -5.57 0.92
N GLY A 53 7.61 -5.65 0.15
CA GLY A 53 6.96 -6.92 -0.16
C GLY A 53 5.74 -6.80 -1.05
N ILE A 54 5.16 -7.95 -1.40
CA ILE A 54 3.88 -8.06 -2.10
C ILE A 54 2.80 -8.37 -1.06
N ALA A 55 1.69 -7.64 -1.12
CA ALA A 55 0.53 -7.90 -0.27
C ALA A 55 -0.24 -9.13 -0.77
N THR A 56 -0.89 -9.84 0.14
CA THR A 56 -1.81 -10.92 -0.20
C THR A 56 -3.14 -10.33 -0.63
N GLY A 57 -3.60 -10.66 -1.84
CA GLY A 57 -4.85 -10.17 -2.43
C GLY A 57 -4.70 -8.84 -3.17
N THR A 58 -5.69 -8.50 -4.01
CA THR A 58 -5.66 -7.33 -4.90
C THR A 58 -6.89 -6.45 -4.81
N THR A 59 -8.05 -7.00 -4.40
CA THR A 59 -9.25 -6.20 -4.10
C THR A 59 -9.34 -5.89 -2.62
N SER A 60 -9.29 -6.92 -1.77
CA SER A 60 -9.05 -6.81 -0.34
C SER A 60 -7.65 -7.35 -0.10
N TRP A 61 -6.74 -6.48 0.33
CA TRP A 61 -5.32 -6.80 0.40
C TRP A 61 -4.81 -6.74 1.84
N THR A 62 -3.76 -7.51 2.13
CA THR A 62 -3.10 -7.53 3.44
C THR A 62 -1.59 -7.58 3.27
N ALA A 63 -0.87 -6.65 3.90
CA ALA A 63 0.57 -6.67 4.04
C ALA A 63 0.92 -6.87 5.52
N SER A 64 1.39 -8.06 5.89
CA SER A 64 1.74 -8.43 7.27
C SER A 64 3.26 -8.49 7.46
N GLY A 65 3.69 -8.43 8.73
CA GLY A 65 5.10 -8.57 9.09
C GLY A 65 5.97 -7.38 8.72
N ILE A 66 5.38 -6.18 8.61
CA ILE A 66 6.11 -4.96 8.34
C ILE A 66 6.89 -4.58 9.60
N VAL A 67 8.21 -4.76 9.57
CA VAL A 67 9.09 -4.39 10.68
C VAL A 67 9.27 -2.87 10.70
N LEU A 68 8.97 -2.25 11.84
CA LEU A 68 9.15 -0.83 12.11
C LEU A 68 10.47 -0.56 12.83
N GLN A 69 11.12 0.54 12.48
CA GLN A 69 12.28 1.08 13.20
C GLN A 69 11.83 2.17 14.18
N PRO A 70 12.49 2.36 15.34
CA PRO A 70 12.12 3.43 16.28
C PRO A 70 12.06 4.81 15.61
N GLY A 71 11.02 5.58 15.94
CA GLY A 71 10.71 6.87 15.33
C GLY A 71 9.83 6.77 14.09
N VAL A 72 10.02 7.67 13.12
CA VAL A 72 9.16 7.79 11.93
C VAL A 72 9.52 6.75 10.86
N ASN A 73 8.51 6.04 10.38
CA ASN A 73 8.54 5.09 9.26
C ASN A 73 7.54 5.57 8.20
N LEU A 74 7.99 5.79 6.97
CA LEU A 74 7.12 6.08 5.84
C LEU A 74 6.87 4.79 5.09
N LEU A 75 5.60 4.37 5.05
CA LEU A 75 5.17 3.20 4.32
C LEU A 75 4.43 3.62 3.06
N PHE A 76 4.83 3.05 1.94
CA PHE A 76 4.25 3.27 0.61
C PHE A 76 3.51 2.01 0.20
N VAL A 77 2.25 2.14 -0.19
CA VAL A 77 1.45 1.05 -0.77
C VAL A 77 1.23 1.38 -2.24
N ILE A 78 1.61 0.48 -3.12
CA ILE A 78 1.53 0.64 -4.58
C ILE A 78 0.56 -0.39 -5.14
N ALA A 79 -0.50 0.07 -5.82
CA ALA A 79 -1.35 -0.78 -6.64
C ALA A 79 -0.92 -0.67 -8.10
N LEU A 80 -0.75 -1.81 -8.77
CA LEU A 80 -0.38 -1.94 -10.18
C LEU A 80 -1.54 -2.62 -10.92
N ASP A 81 -1.89 -2.13 -12.10
CA ASP A 81 -2.87 -2.76 -13.00
C ASP A 81 -2.22 -3.64 -14.09
N ALA A 82 -3.04 -4.29 -14.92
CA ALA A 82 -2.57 -5.13 -16.03
C ALA A 82 -1.91 -4.34 -17.17
N ALA A 83 -2.20 -3.04 -17.27
CA ALA A 83 -1.69 -2.16 -18.32
C ALA A 83 -0.37 -1.46 -17.91
N GLY A 84 0.06 -1.62 -16.66
CA GLY A 84 1.27 -1.03 -16.11
C GLY A 84 1.06 0.29 -15.37
N HIS A 85 -0.17 0.76 -15.17
CA HIS A 85 -0.44 1.96 -14.36
C HIS A 85 -0.31 1.66 -12.88
N THR A 86 0.23 2.62 -12.15
CA THR A 86 0.42 2.52 -10.71
C THR A 86 -0.22 3.66 -9.96
N THR A 87 -0.79 3.36 -8.80
CA THR A 87 -1.25 4.34 -7.82
C THR A 87 -0.58 4.07 -6.48
N THR A 88 -0.12 5.14 -5.83
CA THR A 88 0.59 5.04 -4.55
C THR A 88 -0.14 5.78 -3.45
N VAL A 89 -0.26 5.15 -2.28
CA VAL A 89 -0.73 5.76 -1.03
C VAL A 89 0.37 5.66 0.01
N THR A 90 0.55 6.73 0.78
CA THR A 90 1.57 6.79 1.84
C THR A 90 0.89 6.88 3.21
N VAL A 91 1.42 6.14 4.19
CA VAL A 91 1.09 6.31 5.60
C VAL A 91 2.36 6.53 6.40
N THR A 92 2.33 7.52 7.29
CA THR A 92 3.41 7.81 8.22
C THR A 92 3.14 7.10 9.53
N VAL A 93 4.02 6.20 9.92
CA VAL A 93 3.91 5.42 11.17
C VAL A 93 5.02 5.83 12.14
N THR A 94 4.64 6.34 13.30
CA THR A 94 5.58 6.66 14.38
C THR A 94 5.61 5.49 15.37
N TYR A 95 6.74 4.80 15.45
CA TYR A 95 6.98 3.74 16.42
C TYR A 95 7.71 4.28 17.65
N THR A 96 7.07 4.22 18.80
CA THR A 96 7.65 4.58 20.11
C THR A 96 7.62 3.36 21.01
N PRO A 97 8.76 2.65 21.20
CA PRO A 97 8.85 1.44 22.03
C PRO A 97 8.35 1.64 23.46
#